data_AF-A0A139R753-F1
#
_entry.id   AF-A0A139R753-F1
#
_cell.length_a   1.000
_cell.length_b   1.000
_cell.length_c   1.000
_cell.angle_alpha   90.00
_cell.angle_beta   90.00
_cell.angle_gamma   90.00
#
_symmetry.space_group_name_H-M   'P 1'
#
loop_
_entity.id
_entity.type
_entity.pdbx_description
1 polymer ?
#
loop_
_entity_poly.entity_id
_entity_poly.type
_entity_poly.pdbx_seq_one_letter_code
_entity_poly.pdbx_strand_id
1 'polypeptide(L)'
;MTASAIMIPIGQTQSVVKGLTQFAIGEAGAYTAGQVAYHGTKLLGGSEEDAQTANFIGNIVGGYAVSSATSKFSLNKLKNNVSEQNFANYREFLTTKIDDFKTNFKDVETRITVETRNAAGEIQRIQLKAVGVDKTGKIRIQDYTTAKDGLSIKRQDILDNLSKHGGTIVGEGKGRFTGGTKIEPGTRIEIISQKTSDISIEHVSPEIKKSTFAKFDELASWETRWNTAEKQASFKNTFDMYAERAVREGAVPNKETFYKMYEVRQYDYPETYKEAIKQPYLEGGASSVVNGQSIEDFVFGEKGSSVGRVTQDGIGQGNFTTSIVEDSALLYDKNGALKSGHEIATVKGVGDDTYDTGMFQYEYSPELVKNMNKKGWIQFPNGDTPGSSSLNIPGAKTWAGSNINMSESELLMPSIDMKGHSYDDFLSAIERQGYYEIKNPRVYKPGTNKIEQVEGIFRINQWSK
;
A
#
# COMPACT_ATOMS: atom_id res chain seq x y z
N MET A 1 35.77 -36.78 -1.45
CA MET A 1 36.56 -37.15 -2.66
C MET A 1 35.58 -37.57 -3.75
N THR A 2 36.04 -37.61 -5.02
CA THR A 2 35.27 -37.56 -6.30
C THR A 2 34.59 -36.19 -6.53
N ALA A 3 34.86 -35.35 -7.55
CA ALA A 3 35.54 -35.39 -8.86
C ALA A 3 34.63 -35.64 -10.09
N SER A 4 34.57 -34.62 -10.97
CA SER A 4 34.30 -34.45 -12.43
C SER A 4 33.67 -35.60 -13.29
N ALA A 5 33.06 -35.40 -14.47
CA ALA A 5 33.20 -34.33 -15.48
C ALA A 5 32.07 -34.31 -16.57
N ILE A 6 31.91 -33.17 -17.27
CA ILE A 6 31.77 -32.96 -18.74
C ILE A 6 30.87 -33.92 -19.59
N MET A 7 29.83 -33.40 -20.28
CA MET A 7 29.87 -33.02 -21.73
C MET A 7 28.50 -32.53 -22.29
N ILE A 8 28.52 -31.70 -23.36
CA ILE A 8 27.38 -31.22 -24.16
C ILE A 8 27.48 -31.81 -25.59
N PRO A 9 26.38 -32.02 -26.32
CA PRO A 9 26.35 -31.79 -27.76
C PRO A 9 25.30 -30.77 -28.22
N ILE A 10 25.61 -30.07 -29.31
CA ILE A 10 24.86 -28.96 -29.92
C ILE A 10 24.21 -29.41 -31.24
N GLY A 11 23.01 -28.92 -31.53
CA GLY A 11 22.45 -28.72 -32.87
C GLY A 11 21.34 -27.64 -32.78
N GLN A 12 21.32 -26.51 -33.50
CA GLN A 12 21.35 -26.30 -34.97
C GLN A 12 20.29 -27.16 -35.67
N THR A 13 19.28 -26.66 -36.42
CA THR A 13 18.90 -25.31 -36.96
C THR A 13 17.35 -25.29 -37.17
N GLN A 14 16.60 -24.22 -37.55
CA GLN A 14 16.87 -22.88 -38.09
C GLN A 14 15.69 -21.87 -37.79
N SER A 15 15.72 -20.70 -38.45
CA SER A 15 14.66 -19.68 -38.77
C SER A 15 13.16 -20.10 -38.68
N VAL A 16 12.16 -19.25 -38.36
CA VAL A 16 11.72 -18.04 -39.12
C VAL A 16 10.85 -17.06 -38.28
N VAL A 17 11.33 -15.79 -38.17
CA VAL A 17 10.63 -14.47 -38.26
C VAL A 17 9.32 -14.16 -37.47
N LYS A 18 9.31 -12.96 -36.84
CA LYS A 18 8.23 -12.20 -36.14
C LYS A 18 7.81 -12.77 -34.77
N GLY A 19 7.62 -11.98 -33.71
CA GLY A 19 7.76 -10.52 -33.55
C GLY A 19 6.63 -9.91 -32.73
N LEU A 20 6.88 -9.62 -31.45
CA LEU A 20 6.11 -8.65 -30.67
C LEU A 20 6.92 -8.10 -29.48
N THR A 21 6.78 -6.80 -29.25
CA THR A 21 7.29 -6.07 -28.09
C THR A 21 6.73 -6.64 -26.77
N GLN A 22 7.60 -7.05 -25.85
CA GLN A 22 7.21 -7.26 -24.44
C GLN A 22 7.34 -5.94 -23.67
N PHE A 23 6.20 -5.32 -23.40
CA PHE A 23 6.01 -4.22 -22.46
C PHE A 23 4.72 -4.50 -21.68
N ALA A 24 4.74 -4.32 -20.35
CA ALA A 24 3.76 -4.83 -19.39
C ALA A 24 3.68 -6.37 -19.36
N ILE A 25 3.51 -7.05 -18.22
CA ILE A 25 3.00 -6.62 -16.91
C ILE A 25 4.06 -6.84 -15.81
N GLY A 26 3.91 -6.17 -14.66
CA GLY A 26 4.75 -6.41 -13.49
C GLY A 26 4.41 -7.74 -12.81
N GLU A 27 5.32 -8.70 -12.89
CA GLU A 27 5.37 -9.89 -12.02
C GLU A 27 6.61 -9.76 -11.11
N ALA A 28 6.60 -10.19 -9.84
CA ALA A 28 5.72 -11.18 -9.23
C ALA A 28 4.90 -10.65 -8.04
N GLY A 29 3.62 -10.39 -8.30
CA GLY A 29 2.52 -10.54 -7.32
C GLY A 29 1.71 -11.81 -7.63
N ALA A 30 2.38 -12.86 -8.11
CA ALA A 30 1.76 -14.03 -8.73
C ALA A 30 2.08 -15.30 -7.96
N TYR A 31 1.39 -15.51 -6.83
CA TYR A 31 0.83 -16.81 -6.45
C TYR A 31 -0.40 -16.56 -5.54
N THR A 32 -1.46 -17.34 -5.78
CA THR A 32 -2.72 -17.42 -4.99
C THR A 32 -3.63 -16.18 -4.89
N ALA A 33 -4.06 -15.62 -6.03
CA ALA A 33 -5.33 -14.85 -6.12
C ALA A 33 -6.51 -15.72 -6.61
N GLY A 34 -6.53 -17.01 -6.23
CA GLY A 34 -7.39 -18.04 -6.83
C GLY A 34 -8.64 -18.44 -6.04
N GLN A 35 -9.00 -17.72 -4.96
CA GLN A 35 -10.12 -18.09 -4.07
C GLN A 35 -11.12 -16.96 -3.76
N VAL A 36 -10.68 -15.69 -3.72
CA VAL A 36 -11.54 -14.58 -3.26
C VAL A 36 -12.73 -14.29 -4.19
N ALA A 37 -12.62 -14.59 -5.49
CA ALA A 37 -13.73 -14.45 -6.45
C ALA A 37 -14.74 -15.61 -6.44
N TYR A 38 -14.37 -16.77 -5.87
CA TYR A 38 -15.18 -18.00 -5.95
C TYR A 38 -16.37 -17.99 -4.97
N HIS A 39 -16.24 -17.30 -3.84
CA HIS A 39 -17.29 -17.24 -2.81
C HIS A 39 -18.16 -15.97 -2.87
N GLY A 40 -17.71 -14.88 -3.51
CA GLY A 40 -18.51 -13.65 -3.66
C GLY A 40 -19.60 -13.74 -4.74
N THR A 41 -19.35 -14.46 -5.84
CA THR A 41 -20.27 -14.55 -6.99
C THR A 41 -21.50 -15.43 -6.72
N LYS A 42 -21.38 -16.42 -5.84
CA LYS A 42 -22.47 -17.36 -5.53
C LYS A 42 -23.60 -16.76 -4.68
N LEU A 43 -23.38 -15.62 -4.02
CA LEU A 43 -24.42 -14.89 -3.27
C LEU A 43 -25.38 -14.08 -4.16
N LEU A 44 -25.07 -13.89 -5.44
CA LEU A 44 -25.86 -13.04 -6.36
C LEU A 44 -26.46 -13.80 -7.56
N GLY A 45 -26.36 -15.14 -7.60
CA GLY A 45 -27.07 -15.98 -8.56
C GLY A 45 -26.63 -15.86 -10.04
N GLY A 46 -25.42 -15.37 -10.31
CA GLY A 46 -24.87 -15.25 -11.67
C GLY A 46 -24.48 -16.59 -12.30
N SER A 47 -24.38 -16.63 -13.64
CA SER A 47 -24.04 -17.85 -14.38
C SER A 47 -22.51 -18.05 -14.54
N GLU A 48 -22.12 -19.28 -14.85
CA GLU A 48 -20.70 -19.70 -14.88
C GLU A 48 -19.89 -19.08 -16.05
N GLU A 49 -20.56 -18.62 -17.12
CA GLU A 49 -19.93 -17.90 -18.24
C GLU A 49 -19.73 -16.39 -17.94
N ASP A 50 -20.61 -15.77 -17.13
CA ASP A 50 -20.49 -14.38 -16.72
C ASP A 50 -19.24 -14.17 -15.85
N ALA A 51 -18.95 -15.13 -14.98
CA ALA A 51 -17.79 -15.13 -14.09
C ALA A 51 -16.44 -15.18 -14.85
N GLN A 52 -16.39 -15.82 -16.03
CA GLN A 52 -15.17 -15.87 -16.84
C GLN A 52 -14.98 -14.58 -17.65
N THR A 53 -16.07 -13.96 -18.11
CA THR A 53 -16.02 -12.73 -18.94
C THR A 53 -15.59 -11.50 -18.14
N ALA A 54 -15.91 -11.44 -16.83
CA ALA A 54 -15.52 -10.35 -15.95
C ALA A 54 -13.98 -10.18 -15.79
N ASN A 55 -13.22 -11.27 -15.86
CA ASN A 55 -11.77 -11.28 -15.61
C ASN A 55 -10.93 -10.50 -16.66
N PHE A 56 -11.47 -10.22 -17.85
CA PHE A 56 -10.71 -9.58 -18.92
C PHE A 56 -10.96 -8.07 -19.06
N ILE A 57 -12.16 -7.59 -18.73
CA ILE A 57 -12.54 -6.17 -18.96
C ILE A 57 -12.28 -5.28 -17.73
N GLY A 58 -12.35 -5.82 -16.50
CA GLY A 58 -12.21 -5.04 -15.26
C GLY A 58 -10.84 -4.36 -15.05
N ASN A 59 -9.78 -4.77 -15.77
CA ASN A 59 -8.40 -4.37 -15.49
C ASN A 59 -7.87 -3.16 -16.29
N ILE A 60 -8.69 -2.45 -17.09
CA ILE A 60 -8.19 -1.31 -17.91
C ILE A 60 -8.98 0.01 -17.77
N VAL A 61 -10.31 0.03 -17.63
CA VAL A 61 -11.08 1.29 -17.43
C VAL A 61 -12.32 1.05 -16.56
N GLY A 62 -12.56 1.91 -15.57
CA GLY A 62 -13.83 1.94 -14.82
C GLY A 62 -14.95 2.64 -15.59
N GLY A 63 -16.10 1.99 -15.76
CA GLY A 63 -17.31 2.58 -16.35
C GLY A 63 -18.39 1.55 -16.73
N TYR A 64 -19.60 1.71 -16.17
CA TYR A 64 -20.78 0.87 -16.44
C TYR A 64 -21.33 1.06 -17.87
N ALA A 65 -21.79 -0.03 -18.52
CA ALA A 65 -23.15 -0.16 -19.09
C ALA A 65 -23.40 -1.49 -19.85
N VAL A 66 -24.49 -2.17 -19.47
CA VAL A 66 -25.39 -3.07 -20.25
C VAL A 66 -24.79 -3.99 -21.32
N SER A 67 -24.94 -5.31 -21.12
CA SER A 67 -24.72 -6.34 -22.13
C SER A 67 -25.78 -6.32 -23.24
N SER A 68 -25.36 -6.20 -24.51
CA SER A 68 -26.03 -6.79 -25.69
C SER A 68 -25.33 -6.43 -27.01
N ALA A 69 -24.45 -7.32 -27.50
CA ALA A 69 -24.24 -7.61 -28.92
C ALA A 69 -23.07 -8.60 -29.09
N THR A 70 -23.39 -9.81 -29.54
CA THR A 70 -22.40 -10.81 -29.94
C THR A 70 -21.76 -10.50 -31.30
N SER A 71 -20.58 -11.09 -31.52
CA SER A 71 -19.84 -11.25 -32.78
C SER A 71 -18.83 -10.16 -33.23
N LYS A 72 -17.70 -10.67 -33.75
CA LYS A 72 -16.66 -9.99 -34.57
C LYS A 72 -15.59 -9.14 -33.88
N PHE A 73 -14.85 -9.74 -32.94
CA PHE A 73 -13.43 -9.34 -32.75
C PHE A 73 -12.53 -10.02 -33.78
N SER A 74 -11.77 -9.22 -34.54
CA SER A 74 -10.80 -9.71 -35.53
C SER A 74 -9.41 -9.18 -35.16
N LEU A 75 -8.48 -10.09 -34.87
CA LEU A 75 -7.17 -9.81 -34.23
C LEU A 75 -6.16 -8.99 -35.05
N ASN A 76 -6.52 -8.50 -36.23
CA ASN A 76 -5.63 -7.80 -37.16
C ASN A 76 -5.79 -6.26 -37.23
N LYS A 77 -6.48 -5.62 -36.27
CA LYS A 77 -6.64 -4.14 -36.25
C LYS A 77 -6.05 -3.39 -35.03
N LEU A 78 -5.47 -4.09 -34.05
CA LEU A 78 -4.90 -3.45 -32.84
C LEU A 78 -3.36 -3.30 -32.84
N LYS A 79 -2.66 -3.62 -33.94
CA LYS A 79 -1.19 -3.54 -34.00
C LYS A 79 -0.61 -2.15 -34.31
N ASN A 80 -1.43 -1.12 -34.52
CA ASN A 80 -0.95 0.18 -34.96
C ASN A 80 -1.02 1.24 -33.84
N ASN A 81 0.08 2.00 -33.73
CA ASN A 81 0.25 3.31 -33.09
C ASN A 81 0.53 3.39 -31.57
N VAL A 82 -0.03 2.56 -30.68
CA VAL A 82 0.15 2.79 -29.22
C VAL A 82 1.60 2.57 -28.74
N SER A 83 2.28 1.51 -29.20
CA SER A 83 3.66 1.22 -28.80
C SER A 83 4.68 2.19 -29.43
N GLU A 84 4.46 2.58 -30.69
CA GLU A 84 5.32 3.51 -31.41
C GLU A 84 5.21 4.93 -30.86
N GLN A 85 3.99 5.40 -30.56
CA GLN A 85 3.76 6.70 -29.94
C GLN A 85 4.34 6.76 -28.52
N ASN A 86 4.15 5.72 -27.70
CA ASN A 86 4.76 5.67 -26.36
C ASN A 86 6.30 5.61 -26.41
N PHE A 87 6.88 4.94 -27.42
CA PHE A 87 8.34 4.91 -27.61
C PHE A 87 8.86 6.26 -28.12
N ALA A 88 8.16 6.93 -29.04
CA ALA A 88 8.48 8.27 -29.50
C ALA A 88 8.44 9.29 -28.34
N ASN A 89 7.37 9.28 -27.54
CA ASN A 89 7.22 10.14 -26.36
C ASN A 89 8.35 9.93 -25.34
N TYR A 90 8.74 8.67 -25.05
CA TYR A 90 9.88 8.37 -24.17
C TYR A 90 11.21 8.87 -24.76
N ARG A 91 11.41 8.75 -26.08
CA ARG A 91 12.62 9.18 -26.78
C ARG A 91 12.75 10.70 -26.81
N GLU A 92 11.65 11.42 -27.03
CA GLU A 92 11.59 12.89 -26.99
C GLU A 92 11.89 13.40 -25.59
N PHE A 93 11.16 12.92 -24.57
CA PHE A 93 11.41 13.23 -23.16
C PHE A 93 12.87 12.99 -22.72
N LEU A 94 13.41 11.81 -23.04
CA LEU A 94 14.79 11.46 -22.69
C LEU A 94 15.82 12.32 -23.45
N THR A 95 15.53 12.74 -24.68
CA THR A 95 16.41 13.66 -25.42
C THR A 95 16.40 15.03 -24.77
N THR A 96 15.22 15.63 -24.53
CA THR A 96 15.06 16.93 -23.88
C THR A 96 15.79 16.97 -22.53
N LYS A 97 15.60 15.96 -21.68
CA LYS A 97 16.24 15.95 -20.35
C LYS A 97 17.75 15.71 -20.38
N ILE A 98 18.26 14.99 -21.37
CA ILE A 98 19.71 14.88 -21.59
C ILE A 98 20.30 16.20 -22.10
N ASP A 99 19.54 16.99 -22.87
CA ASP A 99 19.98 18.31 -23.33
C ASP A 99 19.93 19.35 -22.19
N ASP A 100 18.89 19.33 -21.34
CA ASP A 100 18.87 20.08 -20.06
C ASP A 100 20.11 19.75 -19.19
N PHE A 101 20.49 18.46 -19.12
CA PHE A 101 21.66 18.00 -18.38
C PHE A 101 22.98 18.52 -18.99
N LYS A 102 23.14 18.50 -20.32
CA LYS A 102 24.29 19.11 -21.02
C LYS A 102 24.41 20.61 -20.79
N THR A 103 23.31 21.33 -20.57
CA THR A 103 23.34 22.77 -20.27
C THR A 103 23.97 23.06 -18.90
N ASN A 104 23.85 22.13 -17.95
CA ASN A 104 24.26 22.33 -16.55
C ASN A 104 25.54 21.57 -16.15
N PHE A 105 25.93 20.54 -16.91
CA PHE A 105 27.05 19.65 -16.61
C PHE A 105 27.98 19.46 -17.81
N LYS A 106 29.27 19.24 -17.54
CA LYS A 106 30.32 19.05 -18.54
C LYS A 106 30.52 17.57 -18.85
N ASP A 107 31.21 17.29 -19.96
CA ASP A 107 31.62 15.95 -20.40
C ASP A 107 30.46 14.94 -20.47
N VAL A 108 29.22 15.41 -20.73
CA VAL A 108 28.00 14.61 -20.61
C VAL A 108 27.92 13.52 -21.69
N GLU A 109 27.86 12.27 -21.22
CA GLU A 109 27.82 11.07 -22.05
C GLU A 109 26.63 10.17 -21.69
N THR A 110 26.25 9.32 -22.63
CA THR A 110 25.06 8.46 -22.50
C THR A 110 25.39 7.00 -22.73
N ARG A 111 24.65 6.10 -22.07
CA ARG A 111 24.79 4.64 -22.21
C ARG A 111 26.14 4.11 -21.70
N ILE A 112 26.67 4.71 -20.64
CA ILE A 112 27.89 4.26 -19.96
C ILE A 112 27.56 3.00 -19.14
N THR A 113 28.31 1.91 -19.32
CA THR A 113 28.12 0.69 -18.54
C THR A 113 29.02 0.71 -17.32
N VAL A 114 28.46 0.41 -16.15
CA VAL A 114 29.14 0.42 -14.85
C VAL A 114 28.96 -0.92 -14.17
N GLU A 115 30.03 -1.37 -13.53
CA GLU A 115 30.04 -2.50 -12.61
C GLU A 115 30.09 -1.99 -11.16
N THR A 116 29.15 -2.46 -10.34
CA THR A 116 29.04 -2.19 -8.91
C THR A 116 28.87 -3.50 -8.14
N ARG A 117 28.76 -3.46 -6.80
CA ARG A 117 28.56 -4.63 -5.96
C ARG A 117 27.41 -4.41 -4.99
N ASN A 118 26.63 -5.45 -4.73
CA ASN A 118 25.65 -5.44 -3.65
C ASN A 118 26.30 -5.69 -2.28
N ALA A 119 25.50 -5.67 -1.21
CA ALA A 119 25.97 -5.91 0.16
C ALA A 119 26.61 -7.31 0.38
N ALA A 120 26.28 -8.30 -0.45
CA ALA A 120 26.89 -9.63 -0.44
C ALA A 120 28.22 -9.70 -1.23
N GLY A 121 28.65 -8.59 -1.84
CA GLY A 121 29.87 -8.50 -2.66
C GLY A 121 29.70 -9.00 -4.10
N GLU A 122 28.50 -9.43 -4.49
CA GLU A 122 28.19 -9.94 -5.83
C GLU A 122 28.24 -8.83 -6.88
N ILE A 123 28.71 -9.17 -8.07
CA ILE A 123 28.88 -8.20 -9.17
C ILE A 123 27.52 -7.90 -9.83
N GLN A 124 27.12 -6.64 -9.82
CA GLN A 124 25.98 -6.12 -10.56
C GLN A 124 26.45 -5.18 -11.68
N ARG A 125 25.77 -5.19 -12.83
CA ARG A 125 26.06 -4.30 -13.97
C ARG A 125 24.85 -3.49 -14.38
N ILE A 126 25.06 -2.21 -14.66
CA ILE A 126 24.02 -1.28 -15.11
C ILE A 126 24.52 -0.39 -16.24
N GLN A 127 23.69 -0.18 -17.27
CA GLN A 127 23.89 0.89 -18.24
C GLN A 127 23.20 2.16 -17.72
N LEU A 128 23.98 3.19 -17.41
CA LEU A 128 23.52 4.51 -17.00
C LEU A 128 23.01 5.30 -18.20
N LYS A 129 21.95 6.09 -18.01
CA LYS A 129 21.30 6.81 -19.12
C LYS A 129 22.05 8.09 -19.47
N ALA A 130 22.41 8.90 -18.48
CA ALA A 130 23.36 10.00 -18.62
C ALA A 130 24.35 10.04 -17.45
N VAL A 131 25.59 10.42 -17.75
CA VAL A 131 26.67 10.66 -16.80
C VAL A 131 27.37 11.95 -17.21
N GLY A 132 27.71 12.82 -16.27
CA GLY A 132 28.36 14.09 -16.52
C GLY A 132 29.22 14.52 -15.34
N VAL A 133 29.85 15.68 -15.47
CA VAL A 133 30.75 16.25 -14.47
C VAL A 133 30.26 17.64 -14.07
N ASP A 134 30.10 17.89 -12.77
CA ASP A 134 29.67 19.19 -12.27
C ASP A 134 30.80 20.24 -12.27
N LYS A 135 30.44 21.49 -11.94
CA LYS A 135 31.40 22.62 -11.84
C LYS A 135 32.54 22.41 -10.83
N THR A 136 32.43 21.43 -9.93
CA THR A 136 33.47 21.08 -8.94
C THR A 136 34.35 19.90 -9.40
N GLY A 137 34.09 19.34 -10.57
CA GLY A 137 34.81 18.17 -11.09
C GLY A 137 34.26 16.81 -10.62
N LYS A 138 33.13 16.79 -9.91
CA LYS A 138 32.51 15.54 -9.41
C LYS A 138 31.58 14.92 -10.44
N ILE A 139 31.60 13.59 -10.54
CA ILE A 139 30.67 12.83 -11.37
C ILE A 139 29.24 13.02 -10.86
N ARG A 140 28.29 13.16 -11.79
CA ARG A 140 26.85 13.20 -11.57
C ARG A 140 26.18 12.26 -12.56
N ILE A 141 25.14 11.57 -12.11
CA ILE A 141 24.44 10.55 -12.91
C ILE A 141 22.96 10.93 -12.94
N GLN A 142 22.34 10.82 -14.12
CA GLN A 142 20.90 10.93 -14.27
C GLN A 142 20.31 9.66 -14.91
N ASP A 143 19.25 9.17 -14.30
CA ASP A 143 18.34 8.18 -14.87
C ASP A 143 16.99 8.84 -15.18
N TYR A 144 16.22 8.21 -16.05
CA TYR A 144 15.00 8.79 -16.62
C TYR A 144 13.89 7.74 -16.65
N THR A 145 12.65 8.11 -16.35
CA THR A 145 11.50 7.20 -16.46
C THR A 145 10.23 7.91 -16.94
N THR A 146 9.36 7.16 -17.58
CA THR A 146 8.00 7.56 -17.93
C THR A 146 6.95 6.62 -17.33
N ALA A 147 7.40 5.58 -16.61
CA ALA A 147 6.50 4.69 -15.89
C ALA A 147 5.90 5.43 -14.68
N LYS A 148 4.61 5.16 -14.42
CA LYS A 148 3.85 5.78 -13.32
C LYS A 148 4.54 5.55 -11.97
N ASP A 149 5.13 4.37 -11.79
CA ASP A 149 5.63 3.87 -10.51
C ASP A 149 7.17 3.98 -10.38
N GLY A 150 7.80 4.84 -11.19
CA GLY A 150 9.24 5.15 -11.10
C GLY A 150 10.14 4.25 -11.95
N LEU A 151 11.28 3.83 -11.39
CA LEU A 151 12.14 2.80 -12.00
C LEU A 151 11.70 1.42 -11.51
N SER A 152 12.01 0.36 -12.27
CA SER A 152 11.78 -1.01 -11.77
C SER A 152 12.67 -1.27 -10.55
N ILE A 153 12.15 -2.04 -9.58
CA ILE A 153 12.84 -2.36 -8.30
C ILE A 153 14.27 -2.83 -8.54
N LYS A 154 14.47 -3.75 -9.51
CA LYS A 154 15.79 -4.25 -9.90
C LYS A 154 16.74 -3.17 -10.44
N ARG A 155 16.23 -2.14 -11.11
CA ARG A 155 17.06 -1.02 -11.58
C ARG A 155 17.38 -0.06 -10.43
N GLN A 156 16.43 0.18 -9.54
CA GLN A 156 16.63 0.99 -8.33
C GLN A 156 17.71 0.38 -7.44
N ASP A 157 17.62 -0.91 -7.10
CA ASP A 157 18.61 -1.63 -6.28
C ASP A 157 20.04 -1.45 -6.81
N ILE A 158 20.26 -1.63 -8.11
CA ILE A 158 21.61 -1.50 -8.69
C ILE A 158 22.10 -0.03 -8.68
N LEU A 159 21.21 0.96 -8.80
CA LEU A 159 21.58 2.37 -8.63
C LEU A 159 21.89 2.71 -7.16
N ASP A 160 21.12 2.17 -6.22
CA ASP A 160 21.35 2.37 -4.79
C ASP A 160 22.66 1.72 -4.34
N ASN A 161 22.97 0.52 -4.85
CA ASN A 161 24.24 -0.16 -4.64
C ASN A 161 25.41 0.63 -5.28
N LEU A 162 25.23 1.18 -6.49
CA LEU A 162 26.22 2.08 -7.12
C LEU A 162 26.45 3.36 -6.29
N SER A 163 25.40 3.94 -5.72
CA SER A 163 25.49 5.11 -4.84
C SER A 163 26.22 4.76 -3.53
N LYS A 164 25.86 3.65 -2.88
CA LYS A 164 26.41 3.22 -1.58
C LYS A 164 27.84 2.71 -1.65
N HIS A 165 28.19 1.96 -2.69
CA HIS A 165 29.44 1.20 -2.79
C HIS A 165 30.37 1.71 -3.90
N GLY A 166 29.93 2.70 -4.68
CA GLY A 166 30.64 3.16 -5.87
C GLY A 166 30.60 2.12 -6.99
N GLY A 167 31.45 2.31 -8.00
CA GLY A 167 31.52 1.44 -9.15
C GLY A 167 32.75 1.69 -10.03
N THR A 168 32.89 0.87 -11.07
CA THR A 168 33.91 1.03 -12.11
C THR A 168 33.25 0.97 -13.48
N ILE A 169 33.58 1.91 -14.36
CA ILE A 169 33.09 1.91 -15.75
C ILE A 169 33.75 0.75 -16.50
N VAL A 170 32.97 0.02 -17.30
CA VAL A 170 33.40 -1.19 -18.01
C VAL A 170 33.04 -1.16 -19.50
N GLY A 171 33.82 -1.86 -20.31
CA GLY A 171 33.79 -1.75 -21.78
C GLY A 171 34.63 -0.58 -22.29
N GLU A 172 34.43 -0.19 -23.54
CA GLU A 172 35.17 0.91 -24.19
C GLU A 172 34.91 2.26 -23.50
N GLY A 173 33.68 2.47 -23.01
CA GLY A 173 33.25 3.74 -22.45
C GLY A 173 33.05 4.82 -23.52
N LYS A 174 32.95 6.10 -23.11
CA LYS A 174 32.83 7.26 -24.01
C LYS A 174 33.38 8.52 -23.38
N GLY A 175 33.88 9.43 -24.21
CA GLY A 175 34.37 10.74 -23.76
C GLY A 175 35.38 10.59 -22.62
N ARG A 176 35.08 11.21 -21.48
CA ARG A 176 35.88 11.13 -20.25
C ARG A 176 35.63 9.86 -19.42
N PHE A 177 34.56 9.11 -19.71
CA PHE A 177 34.11 7.94 -18.97
C PHE A 177 34.53 6.66 -19.68
N THR A 178 35.84 6.39 -19.68
CA THR A 178 36.45 5.21 -20.31
C THR A 178 36.49 4.00 -19.36
N GLY A 179 36.72 2.81 -19.91
CA GLY A 179 36.89 1.59 -19.11
C GLY A 179 37.97 1.76 -18.02
N GLY A 180 37.61 1.42 -16.77
CA GLY A 180 38.47 1.57 -15.59
C GLY A 180 38.23 2.85 -14.77
N THR A 181 37.51 3.85 -15.30
CA THR A 181 37.16 5.06 -14.53
C THR A 181 36.31 4.70 -13.31
N LYS A 182 36.68 5.25 -12.14
CA LYS A 182 35.97 5.04 -10.87
C LYS A 182 34.79 5.98 -10.71
N ILE A 183 33.73 5.45 -10.11
CA ILE A 183 32.59 6.19 -9.58
C ILE A 183 32.66 6.03 -8.07
N GLU A 184 32.86 7.14 -7.36
CA GLU A 184 33.07 7.12 -5.92
C GLU A 184 31.77 6.80 -5.15
N PRO A 185 31.84 6.13 -4.00
CA PRO A 185 30.73 6.05 -3.05
C PRO A 185 30.19 7.47 -2.72
N GLY A 186 28.87 7.60 -2.64
CA GLY A 186 28.19 8.88 -2.47
C GLY A 186 28.10 9.72 -3.76
N THR A 187 28.44 9.17 -4.93
CA THR A 187 28.15 9.85 -6.22
C THR A 187 26.64 10.06 -6.37
N ARG A 188 26.23 11.32 -6.60
CA ARG A 188 24.81 11.67 -6.72
C ARG A 188 24.21 11.09 -8.00
N ILE A 189 23.13 10.34 -7.81
CA ILE A 189 22.25 9.82 -8.85
C ILE A 189 20.91 10.53 -8.70
N GLU A 190 20.39 11.10 -9.78
CA GLU A 190 19.07 11.74 -9.84
C GLU A 190 18.16 10.92 -10.78
N ILE A 191 16.87 10.82 -10.45
CA ILE A 191 15.89 10.04 -11.21
C ILE A 191 14.79 10.98 -11.67
N ILE A 192 14.77 11.28 -12.96
CA ILE A 192 13.85 12.26 -13.54
C ILE A 192 12.66 11.51 -14.17
N SER A 193 11.45 11.79 -13.69
CA SER A 193 10.20 11.21 -14.19
C SER A 193 9.45 12.22 -15.06
N GLN A 194 8.78 11.75 -16.12
CA GLN A 194 7.94 12.63 -16.95
C GLN A 194 6.68 13.13 -16.23
N LYS A 195 6.23 12.44 -15.16
CA LYS A 195 4.98 12.78 -14.45
C LYS A 195 5.16 13.64 -13.20
N THR A 196 6.39 13.91 -12.75
CA THR A 196 6.66 14.68 -11.55
C THR A 196 7.82 15.64 -11.77
N SER A 197 7.64 16.88 -11.31
CA SER A 197 8.74 17.82 -11.10
C SER A 197 9.80 17.18 -10.20
N ASP A 198 11.05 17.16 -10.68
CA ASP A 198 12.28 16.72 -10.03
C ASP A 198 12.15 16.01 -8.66
N ILE A 199 12.04 14.68 -8.68
CA ILE A 199 12.16 13.86 -7.46
C ILE A 199 13.65 13.75 -7.09
N SER A 200 14.09 14.59 -6.15
CA SER A 200 15.35 14.38 -5.44
C SER A 200 15.22 13.21 -4.47
N ILE A 201 16.17 12.27 -4.48
CA ILE A 201 16.19 11.13 -3.55
C ILE A 201 16.16 11.63 -2.09
N GLU A 202 15.29 11.00 -1.30
CA GLU A 202 14.75 11.52 -0.05
C GLU A 202 15.73 11.38 1.13
N HIS A 203 16.26 12.51 1.61
CA HIS A 203 16.94 12.59 2.91
C HIS A 203 16.08 13.40 3.88
N VAL A 204 15.54 12.74 4.92
CA VAL A 204 14.94 13.44 6.07
C VAL A 204 16.09 13.86 6.99
N SER A 205 16.18 15.16 7.28
CA SER A 205 17.21 15.71 8.14
C SER A 205 17.24 15.04 9.54
N PRO A 206 18.44 14.86 10.15
CA PRO A 206 18.57 14.28 11.49
C PRO A 206 17.74 15.02 12.56
N GLU A 207 17.58 16.33 12.41
CA GLU A 207 16.82 17.20 13.30
C GLU A 207 15.33 16.83 13.30
N ILE A 208 14.73 16.62 12.12
CA ILE A 208 13.34 16.17 11.98
C ILE A 208 13.18 14.78 12.57
N LYS A 209 14.06 13.82 12.22
CA LYS A 209 13.99 12.46 12.79
C LYS A 209 14.05 12.48 14.31
N LYS A 210 14.91 13.32 14.89
CA LYS A 210 15.02 13.51 16.34
C LYS A 210 13.73 14.06 16.95
N SER A 211 13.10 15.06 16.33
CA SER A 211 11.86 15.65 16.85
C SER A 211 10.68 14.67 16.78
N THR A 212 10.50 14.00 15.64
CA THR A 212 9.49 12.94 15.45
C THR A 212 9.64 11.81 16.47
N PHE A 213 10.86 11.33 16.72
CA PHE A 213 11.08 10.27 17.71
C PHE A 213 11.02 10.74 19.16
N ALA A 214 11.32 12.01 19.46
CA ALA A 214 11.04 12.59 20.77
C ALA A 214 9.51 12.64 21.05
N LYS A 215 8.69 12.99 20.05
CA LYS A 215 7.22 12.89 20.16
C LYS A 215 6.76 11.44 20.34
N PHE A 216 7.37 10.48 19.64
CA PHE A 216 7.10 9.06 19.87
C PHE A 216 7.39 8.65 21.32
N ASP A 217 8.56 9.01 21.86
CA ASP A 217 8.96 8.65 23.23
C ASP A 217 8.08 9.31 24.29
N GLU A 218 7.64 10.54 24.06
CA GLU A 218 6.63 11.23 24.88
C GLU A 218 5.31 10.43 24.98
N LEU A 219 4.78 9.99 23.83
CA LEU A 219 3.52 9.23 23.77
C LEU A 219 3.69 7.83 24.39
N ALA A 220 4.74 7.10 23.97
CA ALA A 220 5.00 5.73 24.43
C ALA A 220 5.29 5.64 25.95
N SER A 221 5.70 6.74 26.59
CA SER A 221 5.89 6.79 28.05
C SER A 221 4.62 6.51 28.87
N TRP A 222 3.44 6.72 28.28
CA TRP A 222 2.14 6.43 28.89
C TRP A 222 1.62 5.01 28.56
N GLU A 223 2.28 4.29 27.64
CA GLU A 223 1.82 3.03 27.05
C GLU A 223 2.59 1.80 27.55
N THR A 224 3.39 1.98 28.61
CA THR A 224 4.39 1.01 29.13
C THR A 224 3.87 -0.39 29.47
N ARG A 225 2.55 -0.57 29.62
CA ARG A 225 1.92 -1.89 29.85
C ARG A 225 1.89 -2.79 28.61
N TRP A 226 1.90 -2.22 27.41
CA TRP A 226 1.66 -2.97 26.17
C TRP A 226 2.61 -2.55 25.01
N ASN A 227 3.16 -1.34 25.04
CA ASN A 227 4.13 -0.87 24.04
C ASN A 227 5.55 -1.20 24.51
N THR A 228 5.99 -2.45 24.32
CA THR A 228 7.27 -2.97 24.81
C THR A 228 8.47 -2.27 24.16
N ALA A 229 9.63 -2.26 24.82
CA ALA A 229 10.85 -1.66 24.27
C ALA A 229 11.26 -2.24 22.89
N GLU A 230 10.98 -3.52 22.65
CA GLU A 230 11.17 -4.16 21.35
C GLU A 230 10.19 -3.61 20.29
N LYS A 231 8.90 -3.48 20.63
CA LYS A 231 7.88 -2.88 19.76
C LYS A 231 8.23 -1.43 19.40
N GLN A 232 8.69 -0.66 20.39
CA GLN A 232 9.18 0.71 20.22
C GLN A 232 10.42 0.79 19.30
N ALA A 233 11.40 -0.09 19.49
CA ALA A 233 12.57 -0.14 18.62
C ALA A 233 12.21 -0.55 17.18
N SER A 234 11.33 -1.55 17.03
CA SER A 234 10.78 -1.98 15.73
C SER A 234 10.07 -0.83 15.02
N PHE A 235 9.25 -0.04 15.73
CA PHE A 235 8.59 1.14 15.19
C PHE A 235 9.60 2.15 14.65
N LYS A 236 10.58 2.58 15.45
CA LYS A 236 11.60 3.56 15.03
C LYS A 236 12.43 3.07 13.83
N ASN A 237 12.78 1.78 13.81
CA ASN A 237 13.55 1.17 12.72
C ASN A 237 12.76 1.04 11.41
N THR A 238 11.44 0.91 11.47
CA THR A 238 10.57 0.71 10.30
C THR A 238 9.90 1.99 9.81
N PHE A 239 9.84 3.04 10.61
CA PHE A 239 9.11 4.28 10.31
C PHE A 239 9.46 4.93 8.96
N ASP A 240 10.75 4.90 8.55
CA ASP A 240 11.20 5.47 7.27
C ASP A 240 10.62 4.71 6.06
N MET A 241 10.43 3.39 6.17
CA MET A 241 9.79 2.55 5.15
C MET A 241 8.30 2.88 4.96
N TYR A 242 7.60 3.25 6.05
CA TYR A 242 6.21 3.75 5.95
C TYR A 242 6.17 5.15 5.33
N ALA A 243 7.16 6.01 5.60
CA ALA A 243 7.29 7.29 4.92
C ALA A 243 7.52 7.12 3.40
N GLU A 244 8.39 6.20 2.99
CA GLU A 244 8.58 5.83 1.57
C GLU A 244 7.29 5.35 0.90
N ARG A 245 6.53 4.50 1.59
CA ARG A 245 5.24 4.01 1.11
C ARG A 245 4.25 5.17 0.93
N ALA A 246 4.12 6.03 1.93
CA ALA A 246 3.20 7.18 1.90
C ALA A 246 3.52 8.18 0.77
N VAL A 247 4.80 8.39 0.45
CA VAL A 247 5.20 9.20 -0.72
C VAL A 247 4.85 8.49 -2.03
N ARG A 248 5.18 7.20 -2.14
CA ARG A 248 4.93 6.39 -3.34
C ARG A 248 3.46 6.26 -3.68
N GLU A 249 2.60 6.11 -2.68
CA GLU A 249 1.15 6.03 -2.84
C GLU A 249 0.48 7.41 -3.03
N GLY A 250 1.23 8.52 -2.86
CA GLY A 250 0.75 9.89 -3.05
C GLY A 250 -0.01 10.49 -1.86
N ALA A 251 0.12 9.90 -0.67
CA ALA A 251 -0.44 10.44 0.57
C ALA A 251 0.20 11.77 0.97
N VAL A 252 1.52 11.88 0.75
CA VAL A 252 2.35 13.05 1.10
C VAL A 252 3.37 13.34 -0.01
N PRO A 253 3.82 14.59 -0.19
CA PRO A 253 4.73 14.95 -1.27
C PRO A 253 6.19 14.53 -1.05
N ASN A 254 6.60 14.23 0.19
CA ASN A 254 7.96 13.77 0.56
C ASN A 254 7.98 13.21 2.00
N LYS A 255 9.05 12.48 2.36
CA LYS A 255 9.23 11.93 3.71
C LYS A 255 9.22 12.99 4.82
N GLU A 256 9.78 14.18 4.62
CA GLU A 256 9.78 15.19 5.69
C GLU A 256 8.35 15.58 6.09
N THR A 257 7.43 15.67 5.12
CA THR A 257 6.01 15.92 5.40
C THR A 257 5.40 14.81 6.24
N PHE A 258 5.71 13.53 5.96
CA PHE A 258 5.29 12.39 6.80
C PHE A 258 5.78 12.52 8.25
N TYR A 259 7.09 12.75 8.42
CA TYR A 259 7.71 12.89 9.74
C TYR A 259 7.14 14.07 10.53
N LYS A 260 6.92 15.22 9.86
CA LYS A 260 6.30 16.42 10.44
C LYS A 260 4.83 16.21 10.82
N MET A 261 4.05 15.52 9.99
CA MET A 261 2.66 15.14 10.32
C MET A 261 2.60 14.28 11.58
N TYR A 262 3.47 13.26 11.70
CA TYR A 262 3.55 12.45 12.91
C TYR A 262 3.98 13.27 14.14
N GLU A 263 4.92 14.21 13.99
CA GLU A 263 5.41 15.08 15.07
C GLU A 263 4.29 15.98 15.64
N VAL A 264 3.49 16.61 14.77
CA VAL A 264 2.41 17.53 15.18
C VAL A 264 1.05 16.84 15.41
N ARG A 265 0.96 15.52 15.18
CA ARG A 265 -0.26 14.69 15.27
C ARG A 265 -1.39 15.04 14.28
N GLN A 266 -1.20 16.01 13.39
CA GLN A 266 -2.18 16.44 12.39
C GLN A 266 -1.82 15.86 11.02
N TYR A 267 -2.73 15.05 10.46
CA TYR A 267 -2.52 14.32 9.22
C TYR A 267 -3.51 14.85 8.17
N ASP A 268 -3.00 15.31 7.04
CA ASP A 268 -3.84 15.74 5.91
C ASP A 268 -3.30 15.17 4.60
N TYR A 269 -4.20 14.91 3.66
CA TYR A 269 -3.90 14.18 2.43
C TYR A 269 -4.58 14.84 1.22
N PRO A 270 -4.00 14.77 0.01
CA PRO A 270 -4.66 15.21 -1.21
C PRO A 270 -6.01 14.52 -1.41
N GLU A 271 -7.00 15.23 -1.93
CA GLU A 271 -8.36 14.68 -2.12
C GLU A 271 -8.37 13.45 -3.03
N THR A 272 -7.50 13.43 -4.05
CA THR A 272 -7.30 12.27 -4.93
C THR A 272 -6.78 11.03 -4.19
N TYR A 273 -5.99 11.21 -3.13
CA TYR A 273 -5.55 10.13 -2.24
C TYR A 273 -6.68 9.68 -1.33
N LYS A 274 -7.41 10.63 -0.74
CA LYS A 274 -8.57 10.34 0.13
C LYS A 274 -9.62 9.52 -0.60
N GLU A 275 -9.98 9.90 -1.83
CA GLU A 275 -10.94 9.14 -2.63
C GLU A 275 -10.43 7.76 -3.05
N ALA A 276 -9.12 7.60 -3.31
CA ALA A 276 -8.51 6.30 -3.60
C ALA A 276 -8.56 5.35 -2.39
N ILE A 277 -8.27 5.85 -1.18
CA ILE A 277 -8.35 5.06 0.06
C ILE A 277 -9.80 4.66 0.39
N LYS A 278 -10.80 5.50 0.08
CA LYS A 278 -12.22 5.15 0.29
C LYS A 278 -12.74 4.06 -0.64
N GLN A 279 -12.21 3.90 -1.87
CA GLN A 279 -12.76 2.96 -2.86
C GLN A 279 -13.01 1.53 -2.32
N PRO A 280 -12.03 0.82 -1.72
CA PRO A 280 -12.26 -0.55 -1.25
C PRO A 280 -13.33 -0.64 -0.15
N TYR A 281 -13.56 0.42 0.64
CA TYR A 281 -14.66 0.48 1.61
C TYR A 281 -16.01 0.73 0.93
N LEU A 282 -16.04 1.57 -0.11
CA LEU A 282 -17.24 1.82 -0.89
C LEU A 282 -17.66 0.57 -1.68
N GLU A 283 -16.71 -0.20 -2.19
CA GLU A 283 -16.99 -1.42 -2.97
C GLU A 283 -17.29 -2.61 -2.05
N GLY A 284 -16.43 -2.90 -1.08
CA GLY A 284 -16.48 -4.10 -0.25
C GLY A 284 -17.10 -3.93 1.14
N GLY A 285 -17.26 -2.71 1.64
CA GLY A 285 -17.67 -2.42 3.02
C GLY A 285 -16.49 -2.28 3.99
N ALA A 286 -16.78 -1.97 5.26
CA ALA A 286 -15.77 -1.71 6.30
C ALA A 286 -15.77 -2.79 7.38
N SER A 287 -14.59 -3.06 7.94
CA SER A 287 -14.34 -4.13 8.92
C SER A 287 -13.55 -3.61 10.12
N SER A 288 -13.85 -4.14 11.32
CA SER A 288 -13.07 -3.90 12.53
C SER A 288 -13.12 -5.15 13.41
N VAL A 289 -11.96 -5.75 13.69
CA VAL A 289 -11.86 -6.95 14.54
C VAL A 289 -11.70 -6.53 16.00
N VAL A 290 -12.49 -7.13 16.90
CA VAL A 290 -12.53 -6.81 18.33
C VAL A 290 -12.65 -8.08 19.17
N ASN A 291 -12.44 -7.94 20.48
CA ASN A 291 -12.57 -9.04 21.44
C ASN A 291 -13.92 -9.04 22.17
N GLY A 292 -14.29 -10.18 22.75
CA GLY A 292 -15.56 -10.34 23.45
C GLY A 292 -15.73 -9.40 24.66
N GLN A 293 -14.66 -9.13 25.42
CA GLN A 293 -14.75 -8.15 26.51
C GLN A 293 -15.20 -6.76 26.01
N SER A 294 -14.81 -6.35 24.80
CA SER A 294 -15.26 -5.08 24.22
C SER A 294 -16.74 -5.10 23.84
N ILE A 295 -17.28 -6.25 23.43
CA ILE A 295 -18.71 -6.44 23.18
C ILE A 295 -19.49 -6.29 24.49
N GLU A 296 -19.06 -6.97 25.55
CA GLU A 296 -19.72 -6.94 26.86
C GLU A 296 -19.65 -5.55 27.50
N ASP A 297 -18.46 -4.94 27.56
CA ASP A 297 -18.26 -3.68 28.28
C ASP A 297 -18.87 -2.46 27.58
N PHE A 298 -18.70 -2.35 26.26
CA PHE A 298 -18.94 -1.10 25.52
C PHE A 298 -20.13 -1.17 24.56
N VAL A 299 -20.36 -2.31 23.91
CA VAL A 299 -21.47 -2.45 22.94
C VAL A 299 -22.80 -2.60 23.68
N PHE A 300 -22.87 -3.50 24.66
CA PHE A 300 -24.08 -3.79 25.43
C PHE A 300 -24.01 -3.33 26.90
N GLY A 301 -22.81 -3.15 27.44
CA GLY A 301 -22.59 -2.72 28.81
C GLY A 301 -22.86 -1.24 29.10
N GLU A 302 -22.92 -0.93 30.40
CA GLU A 302 -23.21 0.41 30.93
C GLU A 302 -22.15 1.47 30.55
N LYS A 303 -20.97 1.07 30.07
CA LYS A 303 -19.86 1.98 29.77
C LYS A 303 -19.98 2.66 28.40
N GLY A 304 -20.80 2.13 27.48
CA GLY A 304 -20.79 2.62 26.09
C GLY A 304 -22.13 2.63 25.36
N SER A 305 -22.92 1.54 25.42
CA SER A 305 -24.09 1.31 24.57
C SER A 305 -23.89 1.73 23.09
N SER A 306 -22.69 1.46 22.53
CA SER A 306 -22.28 1.97 21.22
C SER A 306 -21.19 1.09 20.60
N VAL A 307 -21.22 0.90 19.29
CA VAL A 307 -20.06 0.45 18.52
C VAL A 307 -19.28 1.69 18.09
N GLY A 308 -17.99 1.76 18.45
CA GLY A 308 -17.19 2.98 18.36
C GLY A 308 -16.95 3.62 19.73
N ARG A 309 -16.13 4.67 19.76
CA ARG A 309 -15.56 5.21 20.99
C ARG A 309 -16.50 6.20 21.69
N VAL A 310 -16.63 6.04 23.01
CA VAL A 310 -17.31 6.98 23.90
C VAL A 310 -16.27 7.77 24.70
N THR A 311 -16.31 9.10 24.61
CA THR A 311 -15.48 10.02 25.41
C THR A 311 -16.36 10.97 26.21
N GLN A 312 -15.74 11.75 27.10
CA GLN A 312 -16.43 12.82 27.85
C GLN A 312 -17.08 13.86 26.90
N ASP A 313 -16.51 14.05 25.72
CA ASP A 313 -17.02 14.99 24.70
C ASP A 313 -18.17 14.42 23.84
N GLY A 314 -18.41 13.09 23.89
CA GLY A 314 -19.53 12.45 23.22
C GLY A 314 -19.26 11.03 22.69
N ILE A 315 -20.29 10.44 22.08
CA ILE A 315 -20.30 9.06 21.55
C ILE A 315 -19.92 9.01 20.06
N GLY A 316 -20.06 10.12 19.34
CA GLY A 316 -19.77 10.21 17.90
C GLY A 316 -18.29 10.24 17.52
N GLN A 317 -17.39 9.63 18.31
CA GLN A 317 -15.94 9.62 18.04
C GLN A 317 -15.50 8.54 17.05
N GLY A 318 -16.44 7.75 16.53
CA GLY A 318 -16.22 6.76 15.48
C GLY A 318 -15.53 5.48 15.91
N ASN A 319 -15.34 4.60 14.94
CA ASN A 319 -14.67 3.32 15.07
C ASN A 319 -13.59 3.18 13.99
N PHE A 320 -12.40 2.73 14.39
CA PHE A 320 -11.29 2.48 13.46
C PHE A 320 -11.59 1.20 12.65
N THR A 321 -11.41 1.28 11.35
CA THR A 321 -11.76 0.23 10.38
C THR A 321 -10.72 0.11 9.28
N THR A 322 -10.61 -1.10 8.73
CA THR A 322 -10.03 -1.44 7.42
C THR A 322 -11.16 -1.72 6.43
N SER A 323 -10.85 -1.92 5.15
CA SER A 323 -11.85 -2.45 4.20
C SER A 323 -12.05 -3.96 4.39
N ILE A 324 -13.26 -4.48 4.15
CA ILE A 324 -13.54 -5.93 4.21
C ILE A 324 -12.65 -6.70 3.22
N VAL A 325 -12.25 -6.08 2.11
CA VAL A 325 -11.38 -6.68 1.09
C VAL A 325 -9.95 -6.90 1.62
N GLU A 326 -9.37 -5.89 2.28
CA GLU A 326 -8.04 -6.00 2.89
C GLU A 326 -8.06 -7.02 4.05
N ASP A 327 -9.09 -6.98 4.91
CA ASP A 327 -9.24 -7.92 6.02
C ASP A 327 -9.38 -9.37 5.50
N SER A 328 -10.21 -9.58 4.48
CA SER A 328 -10.40 -10.90 3.86
C SER A 328 -9.12 -11.44 3.22
N ALA A 329 -8.27 -10.57 2.68
CA ALA A 329 -7.00 -10.96 2.06
C ALA A 329 -5.93 -11.34 3.10
N LEU A 330 -5.98 -10.78 4.31
CA LEU A 330 -4.97 -11.01 5.34
C LEU A 330 -5.38 -12.01 6.43
N LEU A 331 -6.66 -12.13 6.77
CA LEU A 331 -7.12 -12.94 7.91
C LEU A 331 -7.59 -14.35 7.54
N TYR A 332 -7.68 -14.67 6.25
CA TYR A 332 -8.00 -16.01 5.76
C TYR A 332 -6.77 -16.68 5.16
N ASP A 333 -6.75 -18.01 5.20
CA ASP A 333 -5.74 -18.84 4.58
C ASP A 333 -6.03 -19.10 3.10
N LYS A 334 -5.10 -19.77 2.41
CA LYS A 334 -5.23 -20.12 0.98
C LYS A 334 -6.40 -21.06 0.66
N ASN A 335 -7.05 -21.66 1.65
CA ASN A 335 -8.19 -22.57 1.52
C ASN A 335 -9.52 -21.85 1.86
N GLY A 336 -9.47 -20.56 2.23
CA GLY A 336 -10.64 -19.81 2.69
C GLY A 336 -11.04 -20.07 4.15
N ALA A 337 -10.18 -20.74 4.95
CA ALA A 337 -10.39 -20.88 6.38
C ALA A 337 -9.87 -19.63 7.12
N LEU A 338 -10.57 -19.21 8.17
CA LEU A 338 -10.08 -18.12 9.03
C LEU A 338 -8.80 -18.57 9.76
N LYS A 339 -7.81 -17.68 9.87
CA LYS A 339 -6.56 -17.92 10.60
C LYS A 339 -6.78 -18.01 12.11
N SER A 340 -5.79 -18.52 12.83
CA SER A 340 -5.82 -18.58 14.29
C SER A 340 -5.82 -17.19 14.93
N GLY A 341 -6.33 -17.08 16.16
CA GLY A 341 -6.35 -15.81 16.92
C GLY A 341 -4.97 -15.17 17.06
N HIS A 342 -3.91 -15.98 17.23
CA HIS A 342 -2.50 -15.53 17.28
C HIS A 342 -2.02 -14.94 15.95
N GLU A 343 -2.33 -15.58 14.81
CA GLU A 343 -1.99 -15.04 13.48
C GLU A 343 -2.74 -13.74 13.20
N ILE A 344 -4.02 -13.65 13.61
CA ILE A 344 -4.83 -12.44 13.46
C ILE A 344 -4.32 -11.33 14.39
N ALA A 345 -3.94 -11.65 15.63
CA ALA A 345 -3.31 -10.72 16.56
C ALA A 345 -2.00 -10.15 15.99
N THR A 346 -1.19 -11.01 15.35
CA THR A 346 0.03 -10.61 14.64
C THR A 346 -0.27 -9.64 13.49
N VAL A 347 -1.26 -9.93 12.65
CA VAL A 347 -1.68 -9.02 11.54
C VAL A 347 -2.19 -7.69 12.08
N LYS A 348 -3.01 -7.70 13.14
CA LYS A 348 -3.60 -6.50 13.76
C LYS A 348 -2.65 -5.76 14.71
N GLY A 349 -1.45 -6.28 14.94
CA GLY A 349 -0.43 -5.66 15.81
C GLY A 349 -0.82 -5.60 17.29
N VAL A 350 -1.72 -6.46 17.75
CA VAL A 350 -2.20 -6.56 19.15
C VAL A 350 -1.52 -7.70 19.91
N GLY A 351 -1.82 -7.89 21.20
CA GLY A 351 -1.27 -8.99 22.00
C GLY A 351 -1.91 -10.33 21.63
N ASP A 352 -1.18 -11.44 21.80
CA ASP A 352 -1.67 -12.78 21.47
C ASP A 352 -2.93 -13.18 22.27
N ASP A 353 -3.04 -12.68 23.49
CA ASP A 353 -4.15 -12.82 24.44
C ASP A 353 -5.37 -11.94 24.11
N THR A 354 -5.26 -11.02 23.14
CA THR A 354 -6.31 -10.02 22.86
C THR A 354 -7.67 -10.65 22.62
N TYR A 355 -7.70 -11.81 21.95
CA TYR A 355 -8.92 -12.48 21.51
C TYR A 355 -9.32 -13.69 22.39
N ASP A 356 -8.67 -13.89 23.55
CA ASP A 356 -8.98 -15.00 24.47
C ASP A 356 -10.39 -14.93 25.09
N THR A 357 -11.05 -13.76 25.01
CA THR A 357 -12.45 -13.56 25.40
C THR A 357 -13.44 -13.79 24.25
N GLY A 358 -12.98 -14.39 23.15
CA GLY A 358 -13.70 -14.55 21.90
C GLY A 358 -13.36 -13.45 20.89
N MET A 359 -13.46 -13.79 19.60
CA MET A 359 -13.10 -12.92 18.48
C MET A 359 -14.34 -12.56 17.67
N PHE A 360 -14.54 -11.25 17.45
CA PHE A 360 -15.69 -10.71 16.75
C PHE A 360 -15.26 -9.72 15.68
N GLN A 361 -16.11 -9.52 14.68
CA GLN A 361 -15.94 -8.53 13.62
C GLN A 361 -17.16 -7.61 13.54
N TYR A 362 -16.93 -6.31 13.59
CA TYR A 362 -17.90 -5.31 13.15
C TYR A 362 -17.85 -5.17 11.63
N GLU A 363 -18.98 -5.40 10.97
CA GLU A 363 -19.13 -5.34 9.51
C GLU A 363 -20.09 -4.20 9.14
N TYR A 364 -19.63 -3.26 8.32
CA TYR A 364 -20.45 -2.19 7.75
C TYR A 364 -20.65 -2.49 6.27
N SER A 365 -21.90 -2.73 5.84
CA SER A 365 -22.17 -3.13 4.45
C SER A 365 -21.76 -2.04 3.43
N PRO A 366 -21.44 -2.40 2.17
CA PRO A 366 -21.11 -1.42 1.13
C PRO A 366 -22.17 -0.33 0.95
N GLU A 367 -23.45 -0.65 1.15
CA GLU A 367 -24.55 0.30 1.11
C GLU A 367 -24.51 1.29 2.27
N LEU A 368 -24.31 0.81 3.49
CA LEU A 368 -24.17 1.65 4.68
C LEU A 368 -22.97 2.60 4.52
N VAL A 369 -21.82 2.08 4.10
CA VAL A 369 -20.61 2.88 3.85
C VAL A 369 -20.85 3.93 2.75
N LYS A 370 -21.45 3.58 1.61
CA LYS A 370 -21.81 4.55 0.56
C LYS A 370 -22.73 5.65 1.08
N ASN A 371 -23.72 5.30 1.90
CA ASN A 371 -24.68 6.26 2.44
C ASN A 371 -24.07 7.18 3.51
N MET A 372 -23.11 6.69 4.32
CA MET A 372 -22.29 7.52 5.21
C MET A 372 -21.32 8.42 4.41
N ASN A 373 -20.73 7.94 3.32
CA ASN A 373 -19.87 8.75 2.45
C ASN A 373 -20.63 9.90 1.77
N LYS A 374 -21.84 9.65 1.25
CA LYS A 374 -22.72 10.70 0.69
C LYS A 374 -23.02 11.83 1.67
N LYS A 375 -23.05 11.53 2.98
CA LYS A 375 -23.23 12.52 4.06
C LYS A 375 -21.93 13.22 4.47
N GLY A 376 -20.77 12.80 3.95
CA GLY A 376 -19.45 13.28 4.34
C GLY A 376 -19.03 12.81 5.75
N TRP A 377 -19.49 11.64 6.19
CA TRP A 377 -19.30 11.18 7.58
C TRP A 377 -18.14 10.19 7.77
N ILE A 378 -17.54 9.67 6.70
CA ILE A 378 -16.32 8.85 6.80
C ILE A 378 -15.14 9.80 7.04
N GLN A 379 -14.37 9.56 8.10
CA GLN A 379 -13.25 10.41 8.50
C GLN A 379 -11.91 9.71 8.32
N PHE A 380 -10.85 10.50 8.16
CA PHE A 380 -9.47 10.04 8.25
C PHE A 380 -8.99 10.26 9.69
N PRO A 381 -8.37 9.26 10.35
CA PRO A 381 -7.86 9.42 11.70
C PRO A 381 -6.64 10.35 11.71
N ASN A 382 -6.52 11.09 12.81
CA ASN A 382 -5.36 11.90 13.19
C ASN A 382 -4.63 11.27 14.39
N GLY A 383 -3.42 11.75 14.66
CA GLY A 383 -2.61 11.31 15.78
C GLY A 383 -3.13 11.72 17.16
N ASP A 384 -4.19 12.53 17.22
CA ASP A 384 -4.94 12.98 18.40
C ASP A 384 -6.41 12.48 18.43
N THR A 385 -6.84 11.73 17.42
CA THR A 385 -8.17 11.11 17.39
C THR A 385 -8.33 10.19 18.61
N PRO A 386 -9.47 10.19 19.32
CA PRO A 386 -9.66 9.34 20.49
C PRO A 386 -9.28 7.88 20.22
N GLY A 387 -8.45 7.30 21.08
CA GLY A 387 -7.94 5.93 20.90
C GLY A 387 -7.00 5.72 19.70
N SER A 388 -6.39 6.77 19.14
CA SER A 388 -5.06 6.71 18.53
C SER A 388 -3.99 6.51 19.61
N SER A 389 -2.86 5.93 19.21
CA SER A 389 -1.71 5.61 20.07
C SER A 389 -0.40 6.19 19.50
N SER A 390 0.73 5.96 20.18
CA SER A 390 2.06 6.23 19.62
C SER A 390 2.35 5.43 18.33
N LEU A 391 1.64 4.33 18.09
CA LEU A 391 1.84 3.48 16.91
C LEU A 391 0.98 3.90 15.70
N ASN A 392 0.00 4.79 15.86
CA ASN A 392 -0.78 5.31 14.73
C ASN A 392 0.04 6.34 13.95
N ILE A 393 0.17 6.10 12.65
CA ILE A 393 1.03 6.83 11.72
C ILE A 393 0.21 7.63 10.69
N PRO A 394 0.80 8.65 10.05
CA PRO A 394 0.23 9.26 8.84
C PRO A 394 0.14 8.25 7.70
N GLY A 395 -0.59 8.64 6.65
CA GLY A 395 -0.77 7.87 5.42
C GLY A 395 -2.07 7.09 5.35
N ALA A 396 -2.97 7.19 6.33
CA ALA A 396 -4.23 6.44 6.38
C ALA A 396 -4.00 4.91 6.27
N LYS A 397 -2.96 4.43 6.95
CA LYS A 397 -2.48 3.04 6.94
C LYS A 397 -2.10 2.60 8.36
N THR A 398 -2.40 1.34 8.70
CA THR A 398 -1.96 0.75 9.98
C THR A 398 -0.44 0.55 10.00
N TRP A 399 0.20 0.61 11.17
CA TRP A 399 1.58 0.15 11.33
C TRP A 399 1.59 -1.34 11.72
N ALA A 400 2.24 -2.16 10.90
CA ALA A 400 2.31 -3.62 11.05
C ALA A 400 3.76 -4.14 11.17
N GLY A 401 4.63 -3.36 11.82
CA GLY A 401 6.04 -3.71 11.98
C GLY A 401 6.82 -3.73 10.67
N SER A 402 7.81 -4.62 10.58
CA SER A 402 8.70 -4.76 9.42
C SER A 402 8.04 -5.43 8.21
N ASN A 403 6.98 -6.21 8.41
CA ASN A 403 6.21 -6.81 7.32
C ASN A 403 5.14 -5.84 6.81
N ILE A 404 5.56 -4.81 6.07
CA ILE A 404 4.66 -3.76 5.55
C ILE A 404 3.52 -4.29 4.66
N ASN A 405 3.58 -5.55 4.20
CA ASN A 405 2.48 -6.18 3.48
C ASN A 405 1.26 -6.52 4.37
N MET A 406 1.43 -6.53 5.70
CA MET A 406 0.34 -6.62 6.68
C MET A 406 -0.30 -5.26 7.01
N SER A 407 0.22 -4.16 6.46
CA SER A 407 -0.31 -2.80 6.69
C SER A 407 -1.47 -2.49 5.75
N GLU A 408 -2.65 -2.38 6.35
CA GLU A 408 -3.95 -2.12 5.71
C GLU A 408 -4.29 -0.63 5.72
N SER A 409 -5.28 -0.21 4.93
CA SER A 409 -5.90 1.11 5.08
C SER A 409 -6.55 1.28 6.46
N GLU A 410 -6.56 2.52 6.95
CA GLU A 410 -7.17 2.88 8.24
C GLU A 410 -8.09 4.10 8.04
N LEU A 411 -9.40 3.87 8.17
CA LEU A 411 -10.44 4.90 8.18
C LEU A 411 -11.28 4.84 9.45
N LEU A 412 -11.88 5.98 9.80
CA LEU A 412 -12.78 6.11 10.94
C LEU A 412 -14.23 6.12 10.44
N MET A 413 -14.95 5.03 10.69
CA MET A 413 -16.40 4.93 10.42
C MET A 413 -17.20 5.55 11.57
N PRO A 414 -18.37 6.17 11.30
CA PRO A 414 -19.29 6.64 12.33
C PRO A 414 -19.69 5.58 13.37
N SER A 415 -19.89 6.01 14.62
CA SER A 415 -20.35 5.13 15.70
C SER A 415 -21.79 4.65 15.49
N ILE A 416 -22.10 3.40 15.82
CA ILE A 416 -23.47 2.84 15.79
C ILE A 416 -24.07 2.89 17.19
N ASP A 417 -25.29 3.43 17.31
CA ASP A 417 -26.04 3.48 18.57
C ASP A 417 -26.66 2.11 18.90
N MET A 418 -26.24 1.53 20.02
CA MET A 418 -26.73 0.22 20.49
C MET A 418 -27.78 0.37 21.60
N LYS A 419 -28.16 1.61 21.97
CA LYS A 419 -29.20 1.87 22.97
C LYS A 419 -30.54 1.26 22.56
N GLY A 420 -31.03 0.34 23.39
CA GLY A 420 -32.26 -0.42 23.16
C GLY A 420 -32.05 -1.80 22.52
N HIS A 421 -30.81 -2.18 22.18
CA HIS A 421 -30.47 -3.54 21.78
C HIS A 421 -30.15 -4.39 23.03
N SER A 422 -30.70 -5.60 23.12
CA SER A 422 -30.50 -6.51 24.25
C SER A 422 -29.26 -7.40 24.06
N TYR A 423 -28.52 -7.66 25.14
CA TYR A 423 -27.41 -8.62 25.14
C TYR A 423 -27.92 -10.07 24.98
N ASP A 424 -29.07 -10.39 25.57
CA ASP A 424 -29.67 -11.74 25.44
C ASP A 424 -30.13 -12.01 23.99
N ASP A 425 -30.67 -11.00 23.30
CA ASP A 425 -31.03 -11.09 21.87
C ASP A 425 -29.78 -11.23 20.99
N PHE A 426 -28.70 -10.54 21.37
CA PHE A 426 -27.40 -10.67 20.71
C PHE A 426 -26.86 -12.10 20.86
N LEU A 427 -26.75 -12.62 22.08
CA LEU A 427 -26.29 -13.99 22.34
C LEU A 427 -27.15 -15.02 21.61
N SER A 428 -28.48 -14.87 21.64
CA SER A 428 -29.43 -15.73 20.94
C SER A 428 -29.23 -15.71 19.42
N ALA A 429 -28.92 -14.54 18.84
CA ALA A 429 -28.61 -14.44 17.41
C ALA A 429 -27.25 -15.08 17.08
N ILE A 430 -26.21 -14.81 17.88
CA ILE A 430 -24.89 -15.42 17.71
C ILE A 430 -24.98 -16.96 17.74
N GLU A 431 -25.70 -17.54 18.71
CA GLU A 431 -25.91 -18.99 18.77
C GLU A 431 -26.69 -19.52 17.54
N ARG A 432 -27.74 -18.81 17.11
CA ARG A 432 -28.61 -19.26 16.01
C ARG A 432 -27.96 -19.18 14.63
N GLN A 433 -27.17 -18.14 14.36
CA GLN A 433 -26.73 -17.82 12.99
C GLN A 433 -25.29 -17.28 12.89
N GLY A 434 -24.54 -17.16 13.98
CA GLY A 434 -23.15 -16.68 14.01
C GLY A 434 -22.98 -15.15 13.92
N TYR A 435 -24.05 -14.38 13.76
CA TYR A 435 -24.00 -12.92 13.68
C TYR A 435 -25.26 -12.24 14.23
N TYR A 436 -25.08 -11.04 14.78
CA TYR A 436 -26.17 -10.11 15.09
C TYR A 436 -26.27 -9.04 14.00
N GLU A 437 -27.47 -8.77 13.49
CA GLU A 437 -27.70 -7.87 12.35
C GLU A 437 -28.62 -6.71 12.73
N ILE A 438 -28.20 -5.49 12.38
CA ILE A 438 -28.99 -4.26 12.50
C ILE A 438 -29.22 -3.71 11.09
N LYS A 439 -30.49 -3.74 10.65
CA LYS A 439 -30.93 -3.12 9.40
C LYS A 439 -31.25 -1.65 9.62
N ASN A 440 -30.77 -0.82 8.71
CA ASN A 440 -30.88 0.65 8.77
C ASN A 440 -30.48 1.18 10.16
N PRO A 441 -29.21 1.00 10.58
CA PRO A 441 -28.77 1.33 11.93
C PRO A 441 -28.95 2.82 12.26
N ARG A 442 -29.03 3.08 13.57
CA ARG A 442 -28.96 4.43 14.14
C ARG A 442 -27.48 4.79 14.28
N VAL A 443 -27.06 5.85 13.58
CA VAL A 443 -25.64 6.23 13.43
C VAL A 443 -25.42 7.62 14.04
N TYR A 444 -24.38 7.76 14.86
CA TYR A 444 -23.96 9.05 15.38
C TYR A 444 -23.27 9.87 14.29
N LYS A 445 -23.71 11.12 14.09
CA LYS A 445 -22.99 12.08 13.26
C LYS A 445 -21.62 12.37 13.89
N PRO A 446 -20.50 12.24 13.14
CA PRO A 446 -19.15 12.39 13.68
C PRO A 446 -18.93 13.66 14.49
N GLY A 447 -18.20 13.53 15.61
CA GLY A 447 -17.91 14.60 16.56
C GLY A 447 -19.13 15.12 17.33
N THR A 448 -20.28 14.42 17.31
CA THR A 448 -21.51 14.89 17.98
C THR A 448 -22.31 13.75 18.61
N ASN A 449 -23.26 14.11 19.48
CA ASN A 449 -24.28 13.19 20.02
C ASN A 449 -25.59 13.18 19.18
N LYS A 450 -25.59 13.73 17.96
CA LYS A 450 -26.75 13.69 17.06
C LYS A 450 -26.79 12.35 16.35
N ILE A 451 -27.97 11.75 16.26
CA ILE A 451 -28.18 10.42 15.69
C ILE A 451 -29.13 10.55 14.49
N GLU A 452 -28.80 9.89 13.38
CA GLU A 452 -29.71 9.72 12.25
C GLU A 452 -29.79 8.23 11.89
N GLN A 453 -30.92 7.80 11.32
CA GLN A 453 -31.00 6.48 10.73
C GLN A 453 -30.33 6.50 9.34
N VAL A 454 -29.48 5.52 9.04
CA VAL A 454 -28.78 5.42 7.75
C VAL A 454 -29.12 4.09 7.10
N GLU A 455 -29.56 4.12 5.85
CA GLU A 455 -29.90 2.94 5.07
C GLU A 455 -28.67 2.06 4.82
N GLY A 456 -28.84 0.74 5.02
CA GLY A 456 -27.80 -0.27 4.90
C GLY A 456 -27.86 -1.30 6.02
N ILE A 457 -26.78 -2.07 6.20
CA ILE A 457 -26.69 -3.14 7.20
C ILE A 457 -25.41 -2.98 8.01
N PHE A 458 -25.53 -3.12 9.33
CA PHE A 458 -24.41 -3.31 10.24
C PHE A 458 -24.51 -4.71 10.89
N ARG A 459 -23.40 -5.42 11.05
CA ARG A 459 -23.34 -6.71 11.76
C ARG A 459 -22.24 -6.76 12.80
N ILE A 460 -22.46 -7.62 13.79
CA ILE A 460 -21.44 -8.13 14.70
C ILE A 460 -21.36 -9.65 14.44
N ASN A 461 -20.32 -10.08 13.74
CA ASN A 461 -20.07 -11.49 13.43
C ASN A 461 -19.22 -12.11 14.56
N GLN A 462 -19.56 -13.31 15.04
CA GLN A 462 -18.64 -14.10 15.88
C GLN A 462 -17.77 -14.97 14.98
N TRP A 463 -16.45 -14.88 15.17
CA TRP A 463 -15.46 -15.67 14.43
C TRP A 463 -14.88 -16.81 15.27
N SER A 464 -14.65 -16.57 16.56
CA SER A 464 -14.36 -17.62 17.53
C SER A 464 -15.05 -17.35 18.86
N LYS A 465 -15.30 -18.41 19.62
CA LYS A 465 -15.59 -18.33 21.05
C LYS A 465 -14.30 -18.11 21.84
#